data_AF-A0A939W1P4-F1
#
_entry.id   AF-A0A939W1P4-F1
#
_cell.length_a   1.000
_cell.length_b   1.000
_cell.length_c   1.000
_cell.angle_alpha   90.00
_cell.angle_beta   90.00
_cell.angle_gamma   90.00
#
_symmetry.space_group_name_H-M   'P 1'
#
loop_
_entity.id
_entity.type
_entity.pdbx_description
1 polymer ?
#
loop_
_entity_poly.entity_id
_entity_poly.type
_entity_poly.pdbx_seq_one_letter_code
_entity_poly.pdbx_strand_id
1 'polypeptide(L)'
;MGTETMRNAPYSRQVCNALKAIDGFTIEELPRLHTYSVDTSERVLKELIMFACCPSNHTLIILGRKHIQRINRKWRLEHILDVAKECLDFSDDWEYQRFLELVDLSAFELLKDAILIGKDSDNAE
;
A
#
# COMPACT_ATOMS: atom_id res chain seq x y z
N MET A 1 -19.78 2.85 -19.71
CA MET A 1 -18.61 2.31 -20.47
C MET A 1 -17.36 2.96 -19.93
N GLY A 2 -16.53 2.27 -19.15
CA GLY A 2 -15.33 2.91 -18.56
C GLY A 2 -14.46 2.04 -17.65
N THR A 3 -14.88 0.81 -17.34
CA THR A 3 -14.15 -0.09 -16.44
C THR A 3 -13.11 -0.96 -17.16
N GLU A 4 -13.28 -1.19 -18.46
CA GLU A 4 -12.47 -2.13 -19.24
C GLU A 4 -11.17 -1.49 -19.78
N THR A 5 -11.21 -0.20 -20.11
CA THR A 5 -10.03 0.57 -20.54
C THR A 5 -9.00 0.76 -19.42
N MET A 6 -9.45 0.93 -18.16
CA MET A 6 -8.53 1.01 -17.02
C MET A 6 -7.89 -0.34 -16.67
N ARG A 7 -8.56 -1.48 -16.91
CA ARG A 7 -7.98 -2.83 -16.69
C ARG A 7 -6.89 -3.20 -17.69
N ASN A 8 -6.91 -2.60 -18.88
CA ASN A 8 -5.99 -2.92 -19.97
C ASN A 8 -4.77 -1.99 -20.06
N ALA A 9 -4.67 -0.96 -19.22
CA ALA A 9 -3.45 -0.18 -19.08
C ALA A 9 -2.33 -1.04 -18.45
N PRO A 10 -1.07 -0.93 -18.92
CA PRO A 10 0.01 -1.83 -18.53
C PRO A 10 0.26 -1.84 -17.01
N TYR A 11 0.16 -0.69 -16.35
CA TYR A 11 0.36 -0.54 -14.91
C TYR A 11 -0.78 -1.17 -14.08
N SER A 12 -2.03 -1.05 -14.53
CA SER A 12 -3.16 -1.73 -13.88
C SER A 12 -3.01 -3.24 -13.99
N ARG A 13 -2.56 -3.75 -15.14
CA ARG A 13 -2.31 -5.19 -15.33
C ARG A 13 -1.17 -5.67 -14.42
N GLN A 14 -0.12 -4.88 -14.25
CA GLN A 14 0.98 -5.20 -13.34
C GLN A 14 0.48 -5.38 -11.91
N VAL A 15 -0.30 -4.43 -11.38
CA VAL A 15 -0.87 -4.54 -10.02
C VAL A 15 -1.79 -5.76 -9.91
N CYS A 16 -2.70 -5.96 -10.87
CA CYS A 16 -3.59 -7.12 -10.86
C CYS A 16 -2.84 -8.46 -10.88
N ASN A 17 -1.75 -8.56 -11.67
CA ASN A 17 -0.94 -9.77 -11.75
C ASN A 17 -0.18 -10.04 -10.45
N ALA A 18 0.36 -8.99 -9.81
CA ALA A 18 1.04 -9.11 -8.52
C ALA A 18 0.07 -9.61 -7.44
N LEU A 19 -1.13 -9.02 -7.35
CA LEU A 19 -2.16 -9.48 -6.41
C LEU A 19 -2.61 -10.92 -6.70
N LYS A 20 -2.83 -11.27 -7.97
CA LYS A 20 -3.23 -12.63 -8.36
C LYS A 20 -2.18 -13.68 -8.03
N ALA A 21 -0.91 -13.32 -7.97
CA ALA A 21 0.16 -14.22 -7.54
C ALA A 21 0.07 -14.58 -6.05
N ILE A 22 -0.67 -13.82 -5.26
CA ILE A 22 -0.95 -14.10 -3.85
C ILE A 22 -2.25 -14.91 -3.77
N ASP A 23 -2.12 -16.23 -3.79
CA ASP A 23 -3.23 -17.18 -3.60
C ASP A 23 -4.44 -16.97 -4.53
N GLY A 24 -4.20 -16.38 -5.71
CA GLY A 24 -5.26 -16.06 -6.67
C GLY A 24 -6.06 -14.79 -6.36
N PHE A 25 -5.65 -13.99 -5.38
CA PHE A 25 -6.38 -12.82 -4.90
C PHE A 25 -6.65 -11.78 -6.00
N THR A 26 -7.88 -11.30 -6.08
CA THR A 26 -8.29 -10.34 -7.11
C THR A 26 -8.57 -8.96 -6.53
N ILE A 27 -8.42 -7.93 -7.37
CA ILE A 27 -8.54 -6.54 -6.93
C ILE A 27 -9.97 -6.18 -6.48
N GLU A 28 -10.97 -6.94 -6.93
CA GLU A 28 -12.36 -6.85 -6.51
C GLU A 28 -12.55 -7.23 -5.02
N GLU A 29 -11.62 -7.99 -4.45
CA GLU A 29 -11.74 -8.59 -3.12
C GLU A 29 -11.15 -7.72 -2.00
N LEU A 30 -10.46 -6.63 -2.34
CA LEU A 30 -9.89 -5.68 -1.37
C LEU A 30 -10.85 -5.25 -0.24
N PRO A 31 -12.14 -4.95 -0.49
CA PRO A 31 -13.06 -4.60 0.59
C PRO A 31 -13.26 -5.72 1.63
N ARG A 32 -13.01 -6.97 1.24
CA ARG A 32 -13.13 -8.17 2.07
C ARG A 32 -11.78 -8.73 2.50
N LEU A 33 -10.68 -7.99 2.34
CA LEU A 33 -9.34 -8.48 2.68
C LEU A 33 -9.27 -9.06 4.10
N HIS A 34 -9.89 -8.39 5.07
CA HIS A 34 -10.00 -8.83 6.47
C HIS A 34 -10.65 -10.21 6.71
N THR A 35 -11.29 -10.83 5.70
CA THR A 35 -11.88 -12.17 5.81
C THR A 35 -10.93 -13.28 5.35
N TYR A 36 -9.78 -12.92 4.78
CA TYR A 36 -8.74 -13.85 4.35
C TYR A 36 -7.84 -14.26 5.54
N SER A 37 -6.94 -15.20 5.29
CA SER A 37 -5.90 -15.53 6.27
C SER A 37 -5.03 -14.30 6.55
N VAL A 38 -4.42 -14.23 7.74
CA VAL A 38 -3.51 -13.12 8.09
C VAL A 38 -2.35 -13.03 7.09
N ASP A 39 -1.73 -14.17 6.76
CA ASP A 39 -0.63 -14.25 5.77
C ASP A 39 -1.04 -13.66 4.40
N THR A 40 -2.16 -14.13 3.84
CA THR A 40 -2.66 -13.63 2.56
C THR A 40 -2.96 -12.14 2.64
N SER A 41 -3.57 -11.68 3.73
CA SER A 41 -3.99 -10.29 3.90
C SER A 41 -2.79 -9.34 4.00
N GLU A 42 -1.79 -9.70 4.79
CA GLU A 42 -0.56 -8.92 4.97
C GLU A 42 0.29 -8.90 3.70
N ARG A 43 0.40 -10.02 2.99
CA ARG A 43 1.09 -10.08 1.68
C ARG A 43 0.43 -9.17 0.65
N VAL A 44 -0.89 -9.14 0.58
CA VAL A 44 -1.63 -8.23 -0.31
C VAL A 44 -1.39 -6.77 0.08
N LEU A 45 -1.48 -6.45 1.37
CA LEU A 45 -1.21 -5.09 1.86
C LEU A 45 0.22 -4.66 1.56
N LYS A 46 1.20 -5.55 1.77
CA LYS A 46 2.62 -5.34 1.47
C LYS A 46 2.84 -4.98 0.00
N GLU A 47 2.31 -5.77 -0.93
CA GLU A 47 2.41 -5.47 -2.36
C GLU A 47 1.84 -4.09 -2.71
N LEU A 48 0.68 -3.76 -2.14
CA LEU A 48 0.05 -2.46 -2.39
C LEU A 48 0.85 -1.28 -1.80
N ILE A 49 1.45 -1.45 -0.62
CA ILE A 49 2.35 -0.45 -0.01
C ILE A 49 3.57 -0.27 -0.89
N MET A 50 4.20 -1.37 -1.35
CA MET A 50 5.33 -1.29 -2.27
C MET A 50 4.94 -0.54 -3.54
N PHE A 51 3.80 -0.81 -4.17
CA PHE A 51 3.33 -0.03 -5.33
C PHE A 51 3.09 1.45 -5.01
N ALA A 52 2.65 1.78 -3.79
CA ALA A 52 2.35 3.14 -3.37
C ALA A 52 3.59 3.98 -3.02
N CYS A 53 4.71 3.35 -2.65
CA CYS A 53 5.87 4.03 -2.07
C CYS A 53 7.17 3.85 -2.88
N CYS A 54 7.46 2.67 -3.42
CA CYS A 54 8.78 2.39 -4.00
C CYS A 54 8.95 2.85 -5.47
N PRO A 55 7.98 2.66 -6.40
CA PRO A 55 8.19 2.95 -7.81
C PRO A 55 8.53 4.41 -8.10
N SER A 56 9.42 4.66 -9.05
CA SER A 56 9.57 6.00 -9.65
C SER A 56 8.40 6.36 -10.57
N ASN A 57 7.59 5.37 -10.98
CA ASN A 57 6.45 5.58 -11.85
C ASN A 57 5.23 6.10 -11.09
N HIS A 58 4.83 7.33 -11.38
CA HIS A 58 3.71 7.99 -10.72
C HIS A 58 2.36 7.27 -10.88
N THR A 59 2.14 6.56 -11.99
CA THR A 59 0.87 5.82 -12.19
C THR A 59 0.76 4.64 -11.22
N LEU A 60 1.85 3.91 -10.98
CA LEU A 60 1.89 2.83 -10.00
C LEU A 60 1.64 3.35 -8.58
N ILE A 61 2.27 4.48 -8.21
CA ILE A 61 2.05 5.16 -6.93
C ILE A 61 0.57 5.45 -6.72
N ILE A 62 -0.07 6.12 -7.69
CA ILE A 62 -1.50 6.46 -7.60
C ILE A 62 -2.37 5.21 -7.48
N LEU A 63 -2.07 4.15 -8.26
CA LEU A 63 -2.85 2.92 -8.22
C LEU A 63 -2.74 2.23 -6.86
N GLY A 64 -1.54 2.07 -6.31
CA GLY A 64 -1.32 1.49 -4.98
C GLY A 64 -2.13 2.22 -3.92
N ARG A 65 -2.02 3.57 -3.87
CA ARG A 65 -2.78 4.43 -2.95
C ARG A 65 -4.29 4.24 -3.09
N LYS A 66 -4.81 4.29 -4.32
CA LYS A 66 -6.25 4.09 -4.59
C LYS A 66 -6.75 2.72 -4.15
N HIS A 67 -5.93 1.67 -4.30
CA HIS A 67 -6.32 0.32 -3.93
C HIS A 67 -6.29 0.11 -2.41
N ILE A 68 -5.31 0.67 -1.70
CA ILE A 68 -5.27 0.64 -0.24
C ILE A 68 -6.53 1.28 0.38
N GLN A 69 -7.02 2.38 -0.20
CA GLN A 69 -8.26 3.02 0.27
C GLN A 69 -9.50 2.11 0.16
N ARG A 70 -9.49 1.09 -0.71
CA ARG A 70 -10.59 0.14 -0.88
C ARG A 70 -10.59 -0.98 0.16
N ILE A 71 -9.50 -1.16 0.91
CA ILE A 71 -9.42 -2.11 2.00
C ILE A 71 -10.38 -1.69 3.12
N ASN A 72 -10.93 -2.67 3.85
CA ASN A 72 -11.70 -2.41 5.06
C ASN A 72 -10.93 -1.45 5.99
N ARG A 73 -11.56 -0.32 6.35
CA ARG A 73 -10.88 0.76 7.07
C ARG A 73 -10.32 0.29 8.42
N LYS A 74 -11.09 -0.46 9.20
CA LYS A 74 -10.66 -0.91 10.54
C LYS A 74 -9.40 -1.76 10.42
N TRP A 75 -9.44 -2.78 9.59
CA TRP A 75 -8.30 -3.67 9.36
C TRP A 75 -7.10 -2.90 8.78
N ARG A 76 -7.32 -1.98 7.83
CA ARG A 76 -6.23 -1.15 7.29
C ARG A 76 -5.50 -0.38 8.38
N LEU A 77 -6.22 0.27 9.28
CA LEU A 77 -5.58 1.05 10.36
C LEU A 77 -4.80 0.17 11.33
N GLU A 78 -5.30 -1.03 11.61
CA GLU A 78 -4.65 -1.98 12.52
C GLU A 78 -3.33 -2.51 11.95
N HIS A 79 -3.17 -2.59 10.62
CA HIS A 79 -2.03 -3.29 9.99
C HIS A 79 -1.08 -2.39 9.17
N ILE A 80 -1.50 -1.21 8.71
CA ILE A 80 -0.72 -0.43 7.71
C ILE A 80 0.66 0.01 8.19
N LEU A 81 0.82 0.37 9.47
CA LEU A 81 2.12 0.81 9.99
C LEU A 81 3.09 -0.35 10.11
N ASP A 82 2.62 -1.49 10.62
CA ASP A 82 3.50 -2.63 10.88
C ASP A 82 3.94 -3.30 9.58
N VAL A 83 3.02 -3.48 8.63
CA VAL A 83 3.38 -4.00 7.30
C VAL A 83 4.33 -3.05 6.56
N ALA A 84 4.19 -1.73 6.72
CA ALA A 84 5.10 -0.77 6.12
C ALA A 84 6.53 -0.87 6.69
N LYS A 85 6.68 -1.06 8.01
CA LYS A 85 7.99 -1.28 8.65
C LYS A 85 8.71 -2.53 8.16
N GLU A 86 7.97 -3.52 7.67
CA GLU A 86 8.55 -4.75 7.13
C GLU A 86 8.95 -4.66 5.66
N CYS A 87 8.54 -3.62 4.92
CA CYS A 87 8.73 -3.56 3.48
C CYS A 87 9.30 -2.26 2.93
N LEU A 88 9.33 -1.19 3.71
CA LEU A 88 9.89 0.10 3.30
C LEU A 88 11.23 0.36 3.98
N ASP A 89 12.10 1.06 3.28
CA ASP A 89 13.31 1.65 3.84
C ASP A 89 13.00 3.08 4.32
N PHE A 90 12.85 3.25 5.63
CA PHE A 90 12.58 4.57 6.23
C PHE A 90 13.81 5.48 6.31
N SER A 91 15.00 5.00 5.91
CA SER A 91 16.17 5.86 5.69
C SER A 91 16.20 6.43 4.26
N ASP A 92 15.42 5.87 3.33
CA ASP A 92 15.19 6.48 2.01
C ASP A 92 14.12 7.58 2.13
N ASP A 93 14.56 8.83 1.94
CA ASP A 93 13.69 10.01 2.03
C ASP A 93 12.47 9.92 1.10
N TRP A 94 12.59 9.30 -0.08
CA TRP A 94 11.49 9.17 -1.03
C TRP A 94 10.47 8.13 -0.58
N GLU A 95 10.93 6.97 -0.11
CA GLU A 95 10.02 5.95 0.41
C GLU A 95 9.30 6.43 1.67
N TYR A 96 10.04 7.07 2.59
CA TYR A 96 9.46 7.64 3.79
C TYR A 96 8.46 8.76 3.48
N GLN A 97 8.82 9.73 2.63
CA GLN A 97 7.90 10.80 2.26
C GLN A 97 6.63 10.24 1.60
N ARG A 98 6.76 9.28 0.68
CA ARG A 98 5.61 8.68 0.00
C ARG A 98 4.75 7.85 0.95
N PHE A 99 5.35 7.27 1.99
CA PHE A 99 4.62 6.61 3.07
C PHE A 99 3.81 7.61 3.90
N LEU A 100 4.40 8.75 4.28
CA LEU A 100 3.66 9.81 4.98
C LEU A 100 2.47 10.30 4.15
N GLU A 101 2.66 10.51 2.84
CA GLU A 101 1.57 10.87 1.93
C GLU A 101 0.49 9.77 1.83
N LEU A 102 0.89 8.49 1.82
CA LEU A 102 -0.05 7.36 1.84
C LEU A 102 -0.86 7.34 3.14
N VAL A 103 -0.22 7.57 4.28
CA VAL A 103 -0.87 7.59 5.60
C VAL A 103 -1.82 8.78 5.70
N ASP A 104 -1.39 9.99 5.31
CA ASP A 104 -2.25 11.18 5.26
C ASP A 104 -3.53 10.92 4.44
N LEU A 105 -3.39 10.23 3.30
CA LEU A 105 -4.49 9.95 2.38
C LEU A 105 -5.41 8.79 2.82
N SER A 106 -4.90 7.76 3.49
CA SER A 106 -5.62 6.49 3.71
C SER A 106 -5.82 6.10 5.18
N ALA A 107 -5.06 6.72 6.08
CA ALA A 107 -4.99 6.38 7.48
C ALA A 107 -4.60 7.62 8.33
N PHE A 108 -5.20 8.78 8.05
CA PHE A 108 -4.82 10.07 8.65
C PHE A 108 -4.69 10.04 10.19
N GLU A 109 -5.50 9.23 10.87
CA GLU A 109 -5.41 9.09 12.33
C GLU A 109 -4.05 8.58 12.82
N LEU A 110 -3.33 7.86 11.96
CA LEU A 110 -2.01 7.28 12.24
C LEU A 110 -0.87 8.19 11.77
N LEU A 111 -1.15 9.36 11.20
CA LEU A 111 -0.11 10.24 10.65
C LEU A 111 0.92 10.65 11.71
N LYS A 112 0.47 10.90 12.94
CA LYS A 112 1.38 11.22 14.05
C LYS A 112 2.33 10.06 14.35
N ASP A 113 1.81 8.84 14.39
CA ASP A 113 2.60 7.64 14.66
C ASP A 113 3.58 7.38 13.50
N ALA A 114 3.14 7.58 12.25
CA ALA A 114 3.99 7.46 11.07
C ALA A 114 5.15 8.46 11.07
N ILE A 115 4.93 9.70 11.52
CA ILE A 115 5.99 10.71 11.66
C ILE A 115 7.01 10.31 12.72
N LEU A 116 6.59 9.62 13.79
CA LEU A 116 7.51 9.16 14.83
C LEU A 116 8.45 8.05 14.33
N ILE A 117 8.02 7.23 13.36
CA ILE A 117 8.87 6.18 12.77
C ILE A 117 10.14 6.79 12.16
N GLY A 118 10.03 7.88 11.41
CA GLY A 118 11.19 8.55 10.80
C GLY A 118 12.02 9.41 11.77
N LYS A 119 11.64 9.52 13.04
CA LYS A 119 12.49 10.14 14.08
C LYS A 119 13.42 9.14 14.75
N ASP A 120 13.08 7.85 14.67
CA ASP A 120 13.89 6.75 15.18
C ASP A 120 14.83 6.18 14.09
N SER A 121 14.76 6.69 12.84
CA SER A 121 15.73 6.35 11.79
C SER A 121 17.00 7.19 11.96
N ASP A 122 18.16 6.52 11.91
CA ASP A 122 19.51 7.08 12.07
C ASP A 122 19.92 8.01 10.88
N ASN A 123 19.09 8.98 10.52
CA ASN A 123 19.52 10.10 9.67
C ASN A 123 20.37 11.03 10.54
N ALA A 124 21.66 10.69 10.67
CA ALA A 124 22.66 11.67 11.05
C ALA A 124 22.64 12.79 9.99
N GLU A 125 22.21 13.98 10.40
CA GLU A 125 22.31 15.22 9.61
C GLU A 125 23.70 15.43 8.99
#